data_AF-A0A0Q8E2T8-F1
#
_entry.id   AF-A0A0Q8E2T8-F1
#
_cell.length_a   1.000
_cell.length_b   1.000
_cell.length_c   1.000
_cell.angle_alpha   90.00
_cell.angle_beta   90.00
_cell.angle_gamma   90.00
#
_symmetry.space_group_name_H-M   'P 1'
#
loop_
_entity.id
_entity.type
_entity.pdbx_description
1 polymer ?
#
loop_
_entity_poly.entity_id
_entity_poly.type
_entity_poly.pdbx_seq_one_letter_code
_entity_poly.pdbx_strand_id
1 'polypeptide(L)'
;MTPIKRPLAAAGAVVLLALSLSACGGGAPTDASKDDYCKAVGDAGSEEFGKAITDKDYDKAVDLIKESADKIEEVGTPDDISDEEREGFEIQLDAVKSLDGDDLKKAFEAEDGEDPFEADLSKDEKEKVEAYNKYENETCSDTDDGSDQGSDDGADEGSDPSIDPSDLPSDVPTGLPSDISPEDLESLQEELENLTESANQ
;
A
#
# COMPACT_ATOMS: atom_id res chain seq x y z
N MET A 1 22.53 75.71 -21.72
CA MET A 1 23.37 74.88 -20.81
C MET A 1 22.39 74.09 -19.96
N THR A 2 22.29 72.76 -19.92
CA THR A 2 22.93 71.60 -20.57
C THR A 2 22.08 70.40 -20.10
N PRO A 3 21.70 69.43 -20.95
CA PRO A 3 20.85 68.28 -20.58
C PRO A 3 21.67 67.09 -20.08
N ILE A 4 21.26 66.45 -18.98
CA ILE A 4 21.89 65.28 -18.34
C ILE A 4 20.79 64.56 -17.54
N LYS A 5 20.50 63.24 -17.56
CA LYS A 5 20.93 62.04 -18.29
C LYS A 5 19.81 60.98 -18.06
N ARG A 6 19.52 60.13 -19.07
CA ARG A 6 18.80 58.84 -18.89
C ARG A 6 19.80 57.78 -18.36
N PRO A 7 19.37 56.72 -17.66
CA PRO A 7 18.90 55.52 -18.40
C PRO A 7 17.70 54.78 -17.76
N LEU A 8 16.81 54.30 -18.63
CA LEU A 8 15.98 53.13 -18.39
C LEU A 8 16.90 51.91 -18.26
N ALA A 9 16.70 51.08 -17.25
CA ALA A 9 17.29 49.74 -17.21
C ALA A 9 16.35 48.77 -16.47
N ALA A 10 15.98 47.72 -17.19
CA ALA A 10 15.57 46.39 -16.72
C ALA A 10 14.41 46.29 -15.72
N ALA A 11 13.18 46.33 -16.25
CA ALA A 11 12.07 45.57 -15.67
C ALA A 11 11.93 44.29 -16.51
N GLY A 12 12.40 43.16 -15.99
CA GLY A 12 12.28 41.88 -16.68
C GLY A 12 12.89 40.75 -15.86
N ALA A 13 12.04 39.78 -15.53
CA ALA A 13 12.33 38.50 -14.88
C ALA A 13 12.62 38.55 -13.37
N VAL A 14 11.58 38.42 -12.53
CA VAL A 14 11.56 37.54 -11.35
C VAL A 14 10.10 37.28 -10.95
N VAL A 15 9.40 36.31 -11.54
CA VAL A 15 8.25 35.64 -10.87
C VAL A 15 8.12 34.22 -11.44
N LEU A 16 9.02 33.32 -11.06
CA LEU A 16 8.87 31.86 -11.24
C LEU A 16 9.36 31.13 -9.99
N LEU A 17 8.98 31.61 -8.80
CA LEU A 17 9.27 30.97 -7.51
C LEU A 17 8.03 31.05 -6.61
N ALA A 18 6.90 30.56 -7.09
CA ALA A 18 5.64 30.54 -6.32
C ALA A 18 5.06 29.13 -6.11
N LEU A 19 5.85 28.08 -6.35
CA LEU A 19 5.47 26.68 -6.12
C LEU A 19 6.33 25.97 -5.06
N SER A 20 7.33 26.63 -4.48
CA SER A 20 8.25 26.01 -3.51
C SER A 20 7.89 26.28 -2.04
N LEU A 21 6.60 26.44 -1.72
CA LEU A 21 6.12 26.85 -0.38
C LEU A 21 5.33 25.78 0.40
N SER A 22 5.29 24.53 -0.05
CA SER A 22 5.00 23.38 0.84
C SER A 22 6.18 23.07 1.78
N ALA A 23 7.37 23.64 1.53
CA ALA A 23 8.59 23.34 2.28
C ALA A 23 8.80 24.17 3.57
N CYS A 24 7.78 24.78 4.17
CA CYS A 24 7.95 25.41 5.50
C CYS A 24 6.65 25.42 6.34
N GLY A 25 6.34 24.27 6.93
CA GLY A 25 5.60 24.19 8.19
C GLY A 25 4.39 23.27 8.17
N GLY A 26 4.60 21.96 8.27
CA GLY A 26 3.56 21.03 8.77
C GLY A 26 3.36 19.71 8.02
N GLY A 27 4.24 19.34 7.08
CA GLY A 27 4.23 17.99 6.50
C GLY A 27 5.04 17.00 7.36
N ALA A 28 4.87 15.71 7.08
CA ALA A 28 5.63 14.64 7.73
C ALA A 28 7.16 14.86 7.62
N PRO A 29 7.98 14.33 8.54
CA PRO A 29 9.44 14.36 8.39
C PRO A 29 9.91 13.72 7.07
N THR A 30 11.09 14.11 6.59
CA THR A 30 11.69 13.55 5.35
C THR A 30 12.98 12.80 5.61
N ASP A 31 13.41 12.69 6.87
CA ASP A 31 14.70 12.15 7.29
C ASP A 31 14.58 10.82 8.04
N ALA A 32 13.47 10.10 7.85
CA ALA A 32 13.26 8.81 8.48
C ALA A 32 14.28 7.78 7.96
N SER A 33 14.70 6.85 8.83
CA SER A 33 15.42 5.68 8.34
C SER A 33 14.44 4.75 7.61
N LYS A 34 14.92 4.00 6.61
CA LYS A 34 14.09 2.99 5.91
C LYS A 34 13.49 1.97 6.89
N ASP A 35 14.29 1.54 7.87
CA ASP A 35 13.84 0.62 8.93
C ASP A 35 12.69 1.20 9.76
N ASP A 36 12.81 2.45 10.21
CA ASP A 36 11.77 3.09 11.03
C ASP A 36 10.49 3.33 10.22
N TYR A 37 10.63 3.77 8.97
CA TYR A 37 9.52 3.94 8.03
C TYR A 37 8.79 2.62 7.77
N CYS A 38 9.51 1.57 7.37
CA CYS A 38 8.92 0.27 7.06
C CYS A 38 8.30 -0.40 8.27
N LYS A 39 8.88 -0.18 9.46
CA LYS A 39 8.24 -0.61 10.71
C LYS A 39 6.92 0.11 10.95
N ALA A 40 6.86 1.42 10.76
CA ALA A 40 5.63 2.18 10.93
C ALA A 40 4.53 1.76 9.95
N VAL A 41 4.89 1.51 8.68
CA VAL A 41 3.99 0.98 7.65
C VAL A 41 3.54 -0.44 7.99
N GLY A 42 4.44 -1.33 8.39
CA GLY A 42 4.12 -2.72 8.73
C GLY A 42 3.22 -2.86 9.97
N ASP A 43 3.34 -1.95 10.94
CA ASP A 43 2.49 -1.92 12.13
C ASP A 43 1.03 -1.48 11.85
N ALA A 44 0.71 -1.07 10.61
CA ALA A 44 -0.63 -0.64 10.20
C ALA A 44 -1.68 -1.76 10.18
N GLY A 45 -1.25 -2.99 9.87
CA GLY A 45 -2.11 -4.17 9.75
C GLY A 45 -2.35 -4.86 11.10
N SER A 46 -3.15 -4.25 11.99
CA SER A 46 -3.44 -4.87 13.30
C SER A 46 -4.53 -5.97 13.24
N GLU A 47 -4.41 -7.01 14.07
CA GLU A 47 -5.48 -8.02 14.28
C GLU A 47 -6.81 -7.34 14.69
N GLU A 48 -6.71 -6.23 15.43
CA GLU A 48 -7.85 -5.40 15.83
C GLU A 48 -8.60 -4.81 14.63
N PHE A 49 -7.90 -4.45 13.56
CA PHE A 49 -8.53 -3.96 12.33
C PHE A 49 -9.36 -5.07 11.66
N GLY A 50 -8.76 -6.25 11.45
CA GLY A 50 -9.46 -7.39 10.87
C GLY A 50 -10.69 -7.82 11.68
N LYS A 51 -10.57 -7.75 13.02
CA LYS A 51 -11.70 -7.99 13.92
C LYS A 51 -12.79 -6.93 13.79
N ALA A 52 -12.43 -5.65 13.73
CA ALA A 52 -13.38 -4.56 13.56
C ALA A 52 -14.18 -4.70 12.25
N ILE A 53 -13.51 -5.06 11.14
CA ILE A 53 -14.18 -5.35 9.86
C ILE A 53 -15.15 -6.54 9.99
N THR A 54 -14.73 -7.64 10.64
CA THR A 54 -15.56 -8.83 10.84
C THR A 54 -16.79 -8.55 11.70
N ASP A 55 -16.63 -7.74 12.75
CA ASP A 55 -17.69 -7.32 13.66
C ASP A 55 -18.57 -6.19 13.05
N LYS A 56 -18.25 -5.72 11.82
CA LYS A 56 -18.87 -4.57 11.14
C LYS A 56 -18.81 -3.27 11.94
N ASP A 57 -17.77 -3.12 12.74
CA ASP A 57 -17.46 -1.92 13.51
C ASP A 57 -16.56 -1.00 12.67
N TYR A 58 -17.15 -0.43 11.61
CA TYR A 58 -16.41 0.39 10.63
C TYR A 58 -15.86 1.68 11.24
N ASP A 59 -16.52 2.25 12.24
CA ASP A 59 -16.00 3.41 12.98
C ASP A 59 -14.70 3.05 13.70
N LYS A 60 -14.66 1.91 14.42
CA LYS A 60 -13.43 1.42 15.05
C LYS A 60 -12.34 1.11 14.01
N ALA A 61 -12.72 0.53 12.87
CA ALA A 61 -11.77 0.22 11.81
C ALA A 61 -11.12 1.51 11.24
N VAL A 62 -11.91 2.57 11.02
CA VAL A 62 -11.39 3.88 10.59
C VAL A 62 -10.48 4.50 11.65
N ASP A 63 -10.85 4.44 12.93
CA ASP A 63 -10.01 4.95 14.02
C ASP A 63 -8.63 4.25 14.03
N LEU A 64 -8.59 2.94 13.80
CA LEU A 64 -7.34 2.17 13.73
C LEU A 64 -6.49 2.55 12.50
N ILE A 65 -7.11 2.74 11.33
CA ILE A 65 -6.40 3.18 10.13
C ILE A 65 -5.82 4.59 10.36
N LYS A 66 -6.59 5.51 10.93
CA LYS A 66 -6.13 6.87 11.24
C LYS A 66 -5.00 6.88 12.26
N GLU A 67 -5.08 6.07 13.31
CA GLU A 67 -4.00 5.92 14.28
C GLU A 67 -2.71 5.43 13.62
N SER A 68 -2.83 4.51 12.65
CA SER A 68 -1.68 4.06 11.88
C SER A 68 -1.11 5.15 10.99
N ALA A 69 -1.96 5.88 10.27
CA ALA A 69 -1.52 6.99 9.43
C ALA A 69 -0.84 8.09 10.25
N ASP A 70 -1.33 8.40 11.45
CA ASP A 70 -0.69 9.36 12.35
C ASP A 70 0.72 8.90 12.77
N LYS A 71 0.93 7.60 13.04
CA LYS A 71 2.26 7.05 13.36
C LYS A 71 3.21 7.15 12.17
N ILE A 72 2.72 6.80 10.98
CA ILE A 72 3.48 6.88 9.74
C ILE A 72 3.84 8.34 9.44
N GLU A 73 2.90 9.27 9.61
CA GLU A 73 3.14 10.71 9.47
C GLU A 73 4.15 11.24 10.49
N GLU A 74 4.12 10.75 11.74
CA GLU A 74 5.08 11.14 12.78
C GLU A 74 6.50 10.67 12.46
N VAL A 75 6.65 9.45 11.94
CA VAL A 75 7.95 8.92 11.51
C VAL A 75 8.43 9.64 10.26
N GLY A 76 7.54 9.86 9.29
CA GLY A 76 7.84 10.47 8.01
C GLY A 76 8.45 9.49 7.01
N THR A 77 8.89 10.01 5.87
CA THR A 77 9.48 9.21 4.79
C THR A 77 11.00 9.28 4.82
N PRO A 78 11.69 8.31 4.19
CA PRO A 78 13.12 8.43 3.97
C PRO A 78 13.50 9.57 3.01
N ASP A 79 14.76 10.03 3.08
CA ASP A 79 15.27 11.12 2.23
C ASP A 79 15.45 10.72 0.75
N ASP A 80 15.37 9.42 0.41
CA ASP A 80 15.56 8.92 -0.95
C ASP A 80 14.26 8.74 -1.74
N ILE A 81 13.12 9.08 -1.15
CA ILE A 81 11.83 9.15 -1.82
C ILE A 81 11.83 10.28 -2.87
N SER A 82 11.26 10.04 -4.05
CA SER A 82 11.11 11.08 -5.07
C SER A 82 10.01 12.08 -4.69
N ASP A 83 10.03 13.28 -5.27
CA ASP A 83 8.99 14.30 -5.02
C ASP A 83 7.58 13.77 -5.38
N GLU A 84 7.49 12.91 -6.41
CA GLU A 84 6.23 12.33 -6.87
C GLU A 84 5.68 11.29 -5.89
N GLU A 85 6.53 10.37 -5.43
CA GLU A 85 6.21 9.40 -4.38
C GLU A 85 5.86 10.10 -3.07
N ARG A 86 6.56 11.20 -2.75
CA ARG A 86 6.29 11.99 -1.56
C ARG A 86 4.94 12.69 -1.62
N GLU A 87 4.56 13.23 -2.77
CA GLU A 87 3.21 13.78 -2.96
C GLU A 87 2.16 12.67 -2.84
N GLY A 88 2.43 11.46 -3.37
CA GLY A 88 1.54 10.29 -3.23
C GLY A 88 1.30 9.89 -1.77
N PHE A 89 2.36 9.85 -0.97
CA PHE A 89 2.31 9.65 0.48
C PHE A 89 1.38 10.66 1.16
N GLU A 90 1.56 11.95 0.88
CA GLU A 90 0.76 13.01 1.49
C GLU A 90 -0.71 12.96 1.06
N ILE A 91 -0.99 12.60 -0.20
CA ILE A 91 -2.35 12.37 -0.70
C ILE A 91 -3.00 11.21 0.06
N GLN A 92 -2.30 10.10 0.25
CA GLN A 92 -2.86 8.94 0.94
C GLN A 92 -3.14 9.24 2.43
N LEU A 93 -2.25 9.97 3.11
CA LEU A 93 -2.51 10.44 4.48
C LEU A 93 -3.75 11.35 4.57
N ASP A 94 -3.93 12.26 3.61
CA ASP A 94 -5.10 13.14 3.57
C ASP A 94 -6.40 12.36 3.30
N ALA A 95 -6.34 11.37 2.40
CA ALA A 95 -7.44 10.46 2.14
C ALA A 95 -7.83 9.67 3.39
N VAL A 96 -6.85 9.11 4.12
CA VAL A 96 -7.09 8.40 5.39
C VAL A 96 -7.73 9.33 6.43
N LYS A 97 -7.22 10.56 6.59
CA LYS A 97 -7.77 11.53 7.57
C LYS A 97 -9.21 11.91 7.25
N SER A 98 -9.55 11.98 5.97
CA SER A 98 -10.88 12.31 5.47
C SER A 98 -11.86 11.15 5.50
N LEU A 99 -11.37 9.91 5.57
CA LEU A 99 -12.19 8.70 5.60
C LEU A 99 -13.13 8.64 6.81
N ASP A 100 -14.35 8.15 6.59
CA ASP A 100 -15.30 7.83 7.65
C ASP A 100 -15.84 6.39 7.57
N GLY A 101 -16.54 5.97 8.62
CA GLY A 101 -17.04 4.60 8.72
C GLY A 101 -18.08 4.24 7.65
N ASP A 102 -18.83 5.21 7.13
CA ASP A 102 -19.76 4.98 6.03
C ASP A 102 -19.02 4.74 4.71
N ASP A 103 -17.90 5.42 4.48
CA ASP A 103 -17.04 5.18 3.31
C ASP A 103 -16.37 3.82 3.36
N LEU A 104 -15.81 3.45 4.51
CA LEU A 104 -15.24 2.11 4.71
C LEU A 104 -16.32 1.03 4.56
N LYS A 105 -17.51 1.25 5.11
CA LYS A 105 -18.64 0.33 4.94
C LYS A 105 -19.02 0.16 3.47
N LYS A 106 -19.11 1.25 2.70
CA LYS A 106 -19.40 1.16 1.26
C LYS A 106 -18.32 0.34 0.56
N ALA A 107 -17.04 0.54 0.86
CA ALA A 107 -15.95 -0.21 0.25
C ALA A 107 -16.04 -1.72 0.51
N PHE A 108 -16.34 -2.14 1.74
CA PHE A 108 -16.41 -3.55 2.11
C PHE A 108 -17.75 -4.22 1.78
N GLU A 109 -18.84 -3.47 1.65
CA GLU A 109 -20.19 -4.01 1.36
C GLU A 109 -20.67 -3.77 -0.08
N ALA A 110 -20.04 -2.88 -0.86
CA ALA A 110 -20.39 -2.65 -2.26
C ALA A 110 -19.80 -3.73 -3.17
N GLU A 111 -20.59 -4.17 -4.15
CA GLU A 111 -20.14 -5.16 -5.16
C GLU A 111 -19.18 -4.55 -6.19
N ASP A 112 -19.19 -3.23 -6.38
CA ASP A 112 -18.35 -2.53 -7.35
C ASP A 112 -16.89 -2.35 -6.90
N GLY A 113 -16.57 -2.61 -5.63
CA GLY A 113 -15.18 -2.72 -5.13
C GLY A 113 -14.32 -1.46 -5.31
N GLU A 114 -14.93 -0.28 -5.39
CA GLU A 114 -14.19 0.98 -5.52
C GLU A 114 -13.42 1.28 -4.23
N ASP A 115 -12.12 1.56 -4.36
CA ASP A 115 -11.24 1.84 -3.23
C ASP A 115 -11.63 3.20 -2.59
N PRO A 116 -11.99 3.22 -1.28
CA PRO A 116 -12.43 4.43 -0.62
C PRO A 116 -11.31 5.46 -0.47
N PHE A 117 -10.04 5.06 -0.59
CA PHE A 117 -8.88 5.93 -0.56
C PHE A 117 -8.61 6.60 -1.92
N GLU A 118 -9.19 6.09 -3.00
CA GLU A 118 -8.96 6.61 -4.36
C GLU A 118 -10.22 7.10 -5.09
N ALA A 119 -11.40 6.92 -4.51
CA ALA A 119 -12.68 7.25 -5.16
C ALA A 119 -12.74 8.73 -5.62
N ASP A 120 -12.22 9.64 -4.81
CA ASP A 120 -12.26 11.09 -5.07
C ASP A 120 -10.99 11.66 -5.72
N LEU A 121 -9.99 10.82 -6.00
CA LEU A 121 -8.71 11.28 -6.57
C LEU A 121 -8.80 11.51 -8.08
N SER A 122 -8.17 12.58 -8.55
CA SER A 122 -7.94 12.81 -9.98
C SER A 122 -6.93 11.79 -10.53
N LYS A 123 -6.88 11.65 -11.86
CA LYS A 123 -5.94 10.73 -12.51
C LYS A 123 -4.48 11.01 -12.14
N ASP A 124 -4.09 12.28 -12.07
CA ASP A 124 -2.73 12.69 -11.72
C ASP A 124 -2.41 12.40 -10.24
N GLU A 125 -3.41 12.43 -9.35
CA GLU A 125 -3.25 12.07 -7.93
C GLU A 125 -3.11 10.55 -7.77
N LYS A 126 -3.89 9.75 -8.51
CA LYS A 126 -3.78 8.29 -8.52
C LYS A 126 -2.40 7.82 -8.98
N GLU A 127 -1.85 8.44 -10.03
CA GLU A 127 -0.50 8.10 -10.52
C GLU A 127 0.58 8.32 -9.43
N LYS A 128 0.43 9.36 -8.60
CA LYS A 128 1.34 9.61 -7.47
C LYS A 128 1.16 8.61 -6.34
N VAL A 129 -0.09 8.26 -6.01
CA VAL A 129 -0.39 7.22 -5.02
C VAL A 129 0.15 5.86 -5.48
N GLU A 130 0.02 5.52 -6.76
CA GLU A 130 0.62 4.32 -7.35
C GLU A 130 2.15 4.35 -7.29
N ALA A 131 2.77 5.50 -7.60
CA ALA A 131 4.22 5.67 -7.48
C ALA A 131 4.69 5.48 -6.03
N TYR A 132 3.98 6.06 -5.07
CA TYR A 132 4.22 5.87 -3.65
C TYR A 132 4.07 4.40 -3.22
N ASN A 133 2.96 3.74 -3.56
CA ASN A 133 2.70 2.33 -3.22
C ASN A 133 3.80 1.41 -3.78
N LYS A 134 4.31 1.73 -4.98
CA LYS A 134 5.44 1.03 -5.58
C LYS A 134 6.72 1.26 -4.79
N TYR A 135 7.04 2.50 -4.44
CA TYR A 135 8.20 2.83 -3.61
C TYR A 135 8.13 2.12 -2.25
N GLU A 136 6.98 2.11 -1.60
CA GLU A 136 6.76 1.45 -0.32
C GLU A 136 7.03 -0.06 -0.43
N ASN A 137 6.48 -0.71 -1.46
CA ASN A 137 6.71 -2.14 -1.71
C ASN A 137 8.19 -2.44 -1.97
N GLU A 138 8.85 -1.68 -2.84
CA GLU A 138 10.27 -1.90 -3.15
C GLU A 138 11.14 -1.65 -1.89
N THR A 139 10.93 -0.53 -1.20
CA THR A 139 11.72 -0.12 -0.04
C THR A 139 11.55 -1.07 1.14
N CYS A 140 10.33 -1.52 1.42
CA CYS A 140 10.04 -2.35 2.58
C CYS A 140 10.18 -3.84 2.33
N SER A 141 10.07 -4.32 1.09
CA SER A 141 10.42 -5.71 0.75
C SER A 141 11.93 -5.95 0.78
N ASP A 142 12.74 -4.94 0.48
CA ASP A 142 14.22 -5.03 0.54
C ASP A 142 14.78 -5.10 1.97
N THR A 143 13.97 -4.81 2.99
CA THR A 143 14.42 -4.78 4.40
C THR A 143 14.44 -6.19 5.03
N ASP A 144 14.00 -7.22 4.30
CA ASP A 144 14.03 -8.64 4.70
C ASP A 144 15.40 -9.34 4.49
N ASP A 145 16.53 -8.62 4.59
CA ASP A 145 17.88 -9.23 4.64
C ASP A 145 18.18 -9.86 6.03
N GLY A 146 17.19 -10.56 6.57
CA GLY A 146 17.23 -11.20 7.89
C GLY A 146 16.18 -12.26 8.17
N SER A 147 15.15 -12.44 7.32
CA SER A 147 14.13 -13.48 7.51
C SER A 147 13.91 -14.25 6.22
N ASP A 148 14.61 -15.39 6.13
CA ASP A 148 14.36 -16.50 5.22
C ASP A 148 12.89 -16.96 5.32
N GLN A 149 12.00 -16.32 4.57
CA GLN A 149 10.73 -16.89 4.10
C GLN A 149 10.52 -16.43 2.66
N GLY A 150 10.94 -17.29 1.73
CA GLY A 150 10.64 -17.12 0.32
C GLY A 150 9.13 -17.16 0.09
N SER A 151 8.60 -16.02 -0.33
CA SER A 151 7.39 -15.94 -1.14
C SER A 151 7.80 -15.50 -2.54
N ASP A 152 8.06 -16.52 -3.33
CA ASP A 152 8.11 -16.48 -4.79
C ASP A 152 6.69 -16.21 -5.29
N ASP A 153 6.36 -14.94 -5.52
CA ASP A 153 5.20 -14.54 -6.31
C ASP A 153 5.64 -13.46 -7.30
N GLY A 154 6.38 -13.92 -8.31
CA GLY A 154 6.80 -13.13 -9.44
C GLY A 154 5.63 -12.79 -10.36
N ALA A 155 5.35 -11.50 -10.49
CA ALA A 155 4.73 -10.94 -11.68
C ALA A 155 5.84 -10.41 -12.62
N ASP A 156 6.64 -11.32 -13.17
CA ASP A 156 7.47 -11.03 -14.35
C ASP A 156 6.66 -11.35 -15.61
N GLU A 157 5.93 -10.35 -16.09
CA GLU A 157 5.55 -10.31 -17.49
C GLU A 157 6.79 -10.00 -18.34
N GLY A 158 7.48 -11.05 -18.77
CA GLY A 158 8.16 -11.05 -20.05
C GLY A 158 9.67 -11.18 -20.00
N SER A 159 10.17 -12.39 -19.73
CA SER A 159 11.27 -12.98 -20.49
C SER A 159 11.28 -14.51 -20.37
N ASP A 160 10.94 -15.18 -21.47
CA ASP A 160 11.10 -16.62 -21.72
C ASP A 160 12.42 -17.18 -21.16
N PRO A 161 12.40 -17.98 -20.08
CA PRO A 161 13.42 -18.98 -19.88
C PRO A 161 12.93 -20.23 -20.60
N SER A 162 13.58 -20.57 -21.72
CA SER A 162 13.47 -21.89 -22.32
C SER A 162 13.90 -22.94 -21.29
N ILE A 163 12.96 -23.39 -20.47
CA ILE A 163 13.11 -24.53 -19.58
C ILE A 163 13.16 -25.75 -20.49
N ASP A 164 14.34 -26.37 -20.54
CA ASP A 164 14.55 -27.63 -21.23
C ASP A 164 13.72 -28.72 -20.51
N PRO A 165 12.75 -29.35 -21.19
CA PRO A 165 11.87 -30.33 -20.56
C PRO A 165 12.57 -31.62 -20.12
N SER A 166 13.90 -31.71 -20.26
CA SER A 166 14.71 -32.87 -19.88
C SER A 166 15.22 -32.83 -18.42
N ASP A 167 15.13 -31.68 -17.73
CA ASP A 167 15.64 -31.51 -16.35
C ASP A 167 14.59 -31.67 -15.24
N LEU A 168 13.35 -32.06 -15.59
CA LEU A 168 12.36 -32.43 -14.58
C LEU A 168 12.62 -33.87 -14.08
N PRO A 169 12.82 -34.09 -12.77
CA PRO A 169 12.86 -35.44 -12.21
C PRO A 169 11.48 -36.09 -12.37
N SER A 170 11.40 -37.17 -13.16
CA SER A 170 10.17 -37.89 -13.50
C SER A 170 9.51 -38.67 -12.35
N ASP A 171 9.85 -38.39 -11.10
CA ASP A 171 9.38 -39.14 -9.92
C ASP A 171 8.35 -38.34 -9.12
N VAL A 172 7.31 -37.82 -9.81
CA VAL A 172 6.03 -37.55 -9.16
C VAL A 172 5.27 -38.87 -9.06
N PRO A 173 4.97 -39.38 -7.84
CA PRO A 173 4.07 -40.51 -7.70
C PRO A 173 2.70 -40.08 -8.24
N THR A 174 2.33 -40.58 -9.41
CA THR A 174 1.04 -40.33 -10.05
C THR A 174 -0.05 -41.17 -9.38
N GLY A 175 -0.11 -41.09 -8.05
CA GLY A 175 -1.02 -41.82 -7.19
C GLY A 175 -2.16 -40.95 -6.67
N LEU A 176 -2.59 -39.94 -7.44
CA LEU A 176 -3.90 -39.32 -7.22
C LEU A 176 -4.96 -40.30 -7.74
N PRO A 177 -5.80 -40.89 -6.88
CA PRO A 177 -6.90 -41.72 -7.34
C PRO A 177 -7.88 -40.80 -8.08
N SER A 178 -8.02 -41.01 -9.38
CA SER A 178 -9.01 -40.32 -10.22
C SER A 178 -10.46 -40.70 -9.91
N ASP A 179 -10.70 -41.42 -8.81
CA ASP A 179 -11.98 -41.97 -8.37
C ASP A 179 -12.53 -41.26 -7.12
N ILE A 180 -12.10 -40.02 -6.82
CA ILE A 180 -12.83 -39.19 -5.86
C ILE A 180 -14.17 -38.81 -6.50
N SER A 181 -15.22 -39.48 -6.05
CA SER A 181 -16.59 -39.14 -6.43
C SER A 181 -17.03 -37.92 -5.62
N PRO A 182 -17.90 -37.05 -6.16
CA PRO A 182 -18.38 -35.85 -5.45
C PRO A 182 -19.07 -36.18 -4.11
N GLU A 183 -19.54 -37.41 -3.94
CA GLU A 183 -20.18 -37.93 -2.73
C GLU A 183 -19.17 -38.12 -1.58
N ASP A 184 -17.90 -38.41 -1.89
CA ASP A 184 -16.84 -38.57 -0.89
C ASP A 184 -16.33 -37.22 -0.37
N LEU A 185 -16.50 -36.14 -1.14
CA LEU A 185 -16.16 -34.78 -0.72
C LEU A 185 -17.14 -34.25 0.34
N GLU A 186 -18.43 -34.56 0.22
CA GLU A 186 -19.44 -34.18 1.22
C GLU A 186 -19.19 -34.88 2.57
N SER A 187 -18.77 -36.14 2.54
CA SER A 187 -18.43 -36.89 3.77
C SER A 187 -17.20 -36.31 4.49
N LEU A 188 -16.20 -35.80 3.76
CA LEU A 188 -15.02 -35.17 4.37
C LEU A 188 -15.34 -33.80 4.97
N GLN A 189 -16.30 -33.08 4.38
CA GLN A 189 -16.74 -31.79 4.88
C GLN A 189 -17.53 -31.93 6.20
N GLU A 190 -18.41 -32.93 6.31
CA GLU A 190 -19.10 -33.27 7.58
C GLU A 190 -18.13 -33.71 8.69
N GLU A 191 -17.06 -34.45 8.34
CA GLU A 191 -16.06 -34.89 9.31
C GLU A 191 -15.24 -33.70 9.87
N LEU A 192 -14.98 -32.68 9.03
CA LEU A 192 -14.28 -31.45 9.41
C LEU A 192 -15.12 -30.56 10.35
N GLU A 193 -16.43 -30.44 10.10
CA GLU A 193 -17.35 -29.72 10.99
C GLU A 193 -17.43 -30.38 12.37
N ASN A 194 -17.47 -31.71 12.41
CA ASN A 194 -17.51 -32.46 13.67
C ASN A 194 -16.20 -32.34 14.48
N LEU A 195 -15.06 -32.27 13.81
CA LEU A 195 -13.76 -32.01 14.44
C LEU A 195 -13.66 -30.59 15.04
N THR A 196 -14.23 -29.60 14.37
CA THR A 196 -14.25 -28.21 14.83
C THR A 196 -15.15 -28.05 16.07
N GLU A 197 -16.26 -28.80 16.14
CA GLU A 197 -17.16 -28.79 17.30
C GLU A 197 -16.54 -29.49 18.54
N SER A 198 -15.72 -30.53 18.34
CA SER A 198 -14.97 -31.19 19.43
C SER A 198 -13.81 -30.36 20.00
N ALA A 199 -13.30 -29.38 19.26
CA ALA A 199 -12.24 -28.48 19.76
C ALA A 199 -12.77 -27.36 20.68
N ASN A 200 -14.10 -27.16 20.74
CA ASN A 200 -14.77 -26.11 21.51
C ASN A 200 -15.50 -26.64 22.78
N GLN A 201 -15.24 -27.89 23.20
CA GLN A 201 -15.63 -28.44 24.51
C GLN A 201 -14.39 -28.73 25.37
#